data_AF-A0A843WYX3-F1
#
_entry.id   AF-A0A843WYX3-F1
#
_cell.length_a   1.000
_cell.length_b   1.000
_cell.length_c   1.000
_cell.angle_alpha   90.00
_cell.angle_beta   90.00
_cell.angle_gamma   90.00
#
_symmetry.space_group_name_H-M   'P 1'
#
loop_
_entity.id
_entity.type
_entity.pdbx_description
1 polymer ?
#
loop_
_entity_poly.entity_id
_entity_poly.type
_entity_poly.pdbx_seq_one_letter_code
_entity_poly.pdbx_strand_id
1 'polypeptide(L)' 'MASRGRRGGAPAREDERRRDERAEQQAPAPPGPVLPPPPPVDYGVLMQGLVQAMQMQAHTQAALQAQLEAQNC' A
#
# COMPACT_ATOMS: atom_id res chain seq x y z
N MET A 1 66.44 33.17 0.88
CA MET A 1 65.14 32.84 0.24
C MET A 1 64.37 31.91 1.17
N ALA A 2 63.35 32.40 1.86
CA ALA A 2 62.53 31.58 2.76
C ALA A 2 61.30 31.08 2.00
N SER A 3 61.30 29.80 1.65
CA SER A 3 60.19 29.12 0.99
C SER A 3 59.02 28.94 1.97
N ARG A 4 58.23 30.00 2.16
CA ARG A 4 56.90 29.88 2.78
C ARG A 4 55.95 29.30 1.75
N GLY A 5 55.30 28.21 2.12
CA GLY A 5 54.02 27.84 1.52
C GLY A 5 53.97 26.41 1.05
N ARG A 6 53.40 25.54 1.89
CA ARG A 6 52.18 24.76 1.62
C ARG A 6 52.07 23.68 2.70
N ARG A 7 51.76 24.11 3.93
CA ARG A 7 51.29 23.20 4.98
C ARG A 7 49.77 23.37 5.14
N GLY A 8 49.05 23.27 4.02
CA GLY A 8 47.60 23.47 3.95
C GLY A 8 46.80 22.21 3.66
N GLY A 9 47.44 21.04 3.59
CA GLY A 9 46.79 19.83 3.05
C GLY A 9 46.11 18.92 4.08
N ALA A 10 46.51 18.97 5.36
CA ALA A 10 45.97 18.10 6.40
C ALA A 10 44.66 18.62 7.01
N PRO A 11 44.56 19.89 7.49
CA PRO A 11 43.32 20.37 8.11
C PRO A 11 42.19 20.58 7.10
N ALA A 12 42.50 21.04 5.87
CA ALA A 12 41.49 21.28 4.84
C ALA A 12 40.76 20.01 4.39
N ARG A 13 41.45 18.86 4.36
CA ARG A 13 40.84 17.56 4.04
C ARG A 13 40.00 17.01 5.18
N GLU A 14 40.34 17.34 6.42
CA GLU A 14 39.55 16.96 7.59
C GLU A 14 38.27 17.81 7.68
N ASP A 15 38.36 19.10 7.37
CA ASP A 15 37.21 20.00 7.27
C ASP A 15 36.26 19.59 6.13
N GLU A 16 36.79 19.17 4.97
CA GLU A 16 35.99 18.69 3.84
C GLU A 16 35.24 17.40 4.19
N ARG A 17 35.92 16.42 4.82
CA ARG A 17 35.27 15.19 5.33
C ARG A 17 34.17 15.48 6.34
N ARG A 18 34.41 16.37 7.31
CA ARG A 18 33.41 16.78 8.29
C ARG A 18 32.22 17.47 7.63
N ARG A 19 32.44 18.19 6.53
CA ARG A 19 31.40 18.86 5.76
C ARG A 19 30.55 17.86 4.99
N ASP A 20 31.18 16.85 4.39
CA ASP A 20 30.51 15.75 3.70
C ASP A 20 29.70 14.88 4.67
N GLU A 21 30.28 14.51 5.82
CA GLU A 21 29.59 13.78 6.88
C GLU A 21 28.36 14.54 7.39
N ARG A 22 28.47 15.86 7.53
CA ARG A 22 27.35 16.72 7.95
C ARG A 22 26.29 16.85 6.86
N ALA A 23 26.69 16.82 5.59
CA ALA A 23 25.77 16.83 4.46
C ALA A 23 25.01 15.50 4.34
N GLU A 24 25.66 14.37 4.56
CA GLU A 24 25.02 13.05 4.60
C GLU A 24 24.05 12.91 5.78
N GLN A 25 24.39 13.46 6.95
CA GLN A 25 23.50 13.47 8.13
C GLN A 25 22.31 14.43 8.01
N GLN A 26 22.43 15.48 7.19
CA GLN A 26 21.36 16.44 6.93
C GLN A 26 20.57 16.13 5.66
N ALA A 27 20.97 15.09 4.91
CA ALA A 27 20.23 14.63 3.76
C ALA A 27 18.85 14.15 4.22
N PRO A 28 17.74 14.68 3.66
CA PRO A 28 16.42 14.18 3.98
C PRO A 28 16.35 12.69 3.62
N ALA A 29 15.73 11.89 4.49
CA ALA A 29 15.53 10.47 4.23
C ALA A 29 14.82 10.29 2.88
N PRO A 30 15.22 9.30 2.06
CA PRO A 30 14.53 9.03 0.81
C PRO A 30 13.07 8.71 1.10
N PRO A 31 12.14 9.10 0.19
CA PRO A 31 10.75 8.72 0.34
C PRO A 31 10.66 7.19 0.45
N GLY A 32 9.92 6.72 1.46
CA GLY A 32 9.69 5.31 1.67
C GLY A 32 8.92 4.68 0.49
N PRO A 33 8.87 3.34 0.42
CA PRO A 33 8.12 2.66 -0.62
C PRO A 33 6.64 3.08 -0.58
N VAL A 34 6.13 3.55 -1.72
CA VAL A 34 4.72 3.89 -1.88
C VAL A 34 3.96 2.60 -2.19
N LEU A 35 3.00 2.23 -1.33
CA LEU A 35 2.08 1.14 -1.61
C LEU A 35 1.06 1.59 -2.66
N PRO A 36 0.70 0.71 -3.62
CA PRO A 36 -0.36 1.02 -4.55
C PRO A 36 -1.69 1.18 -3.81
N PRO A 37 -2.60 2.04 -4.32
CA PRO A 37 -3.94 2.13 -3.77
C PRO A 37 -4.68 0.80 -3.91
N PRO A 38 -5.63 0.50 -3.00
CA PRO A 38 -6.47 -0.68 -3.13
C PRO A 38 -7.32 -0.62 -4.41
N PRO A 39 -7.69 -1.79 -4.97
CA PRO A 39 -8.55 -1.84 -6.15
C PRO A 39 -9.93 -1.25 -5.84
N PRO A 40 -10.60 -0.65 -6.85
CA PRO A 40 -11.96 -0.16 -6.69
C PRO A 40 -12.95 -1.31 -6.45
N VAL A 41 -13.95 -1.08 -5.61
CA VAL A 41 -15.04 -2.02 -5.34
C VAL A 41 -16.27 -1.64 -6.16
N ASP A 42 -16.79 -2.58 -6.94
CA ASP A 42 -18.06 -2.42 -7.65
C ASP A 42 -19.23 -2.89 -6.78
N TYR A 43 -19.87 -1.93 -6.11
CA TYR A 43 -21.05 -2.19 -5.29
C TYR A 43 -22.25 -2.67 -6.12
N GLY A 44 -22.34 -2.32 -7.41
CA GLY A 44 -23.40 -2.79 -8.29
C GLY A 44 -23.34 -4.30 -8.49
N VAL A 45 -22.14 -4.84 -8.71
CA VAL A 45 -21.91 -6.30 -8.81
C VAL A 45 -22.21 -7.01 -7.49
N LEU A 46 -21.77 -6.44 -6.36
CA LEU A 46 -22.06 -7.00 -5.04
C LEU A 46 -23.57 -7.06 -4.76
N MET A 47 -24.28 -5.97 -5.04
CA MET A 47 -25.72 -5.91 -4.85
C MET A 47 -26.48 -6.85 -5.77
N GLN A 48 -26.05 -6.99 -7.04
CA GLN A 48 -26.64 -7.98 -7.96
C GLN A 48 -26.47 -9.40 -7.42
N GLY A 49 -25.27 -9.74 -6.93
CA GLY A 49 -25.01 -11.05 -6.31
C GLY A 49 -25.91 -11.31 -5.09
N LEU A 50 -26.10 -10.30 -4.23
CA LEU A 50 -26.98 -10.40 -3.07
C LEU A 50 -28.45 -10.59 -3.47
N VAL A 51 -28.93 -9.82 -4.45
CA VAL A 51 -30.30 -9.94 -4.97
C VAL A 51 -30.52 -11.32 -5.59
N GLN A 52 -29.56 -11.84 -6.34
CA GLN A 52 -29.65 -13.16 -6.95
C GLN A 52 -29.66 -14.28 -5.89
N ALA A 53 -28.86 -14.16 -4.85
CA ALA A 53 -28.85 -15.10 -3.73
C ALA A 53 -30.21 -15.13 -3.00
N MET A 54 -30.80 -13.96 -2.73
CA MET A 54 -32.13 -13.87 -2.10
C MET A 54 -33.22 -14.51 -2.96
N GLN A 55 -33.21 -14.25 -4.28
CA GLN A 55 -34.18 -14.85 -5.20
C GLN A 55 -34.04 -16.37 -5.25
N MET A 56 -32.81 -16.89 -5.37
CA MET A 56 -32.57 -18.35 -5.34
C MET A 56 -33.07 -18.98 -4.03
N GLN A 57 -32.83 -18.34 -2.90
CA GLN A 57 -33.31 -18.83 -1.60
C GLN A 57 -34.84 -18.87 -1.54
N ALA A 58 -35.51 -17.81 -1.99
CA ALA A 58 -36.97 -17.75 -2.03
C ALA A 58 -37.57 -18.84 -2.95
N HIS A 59 -37.00 -19.04 -4.13
CA HIS A 59 -37.43 -20.11 -5.04
C HIS A 59 -37.22 -21.50 -4.44
N THR A 60 -36.08 -21.72 -3.79
CA THR A 60 -35.76 -23.01 -3.16
C THR A 60 -36.72 -23.30 -2.01
N GLN A 61 -37.03 -22.29 -1.18
CA GLN A 61 -37.99 -22.42 -0.09
C GLN A 61 -39.41 -22.72 -0.60
N ALA A 62 -39.86 -22.00 -1.62
CA ALA A 62 -41.17 -22.23 -2.24
C ALA A 62 -41.28 -23.63 -2.85
N ALA A 63 -40.22 -24.10 -3.52
CA ALA A 63 -40.18 -25.44 -4.10
C ALA A 63 -40.26 -26.53 -3.02
N LEU A 64 -39.50 -26.38 -1.92
CA LEU A 64 -39.56 -27.30 -0.78
C LEU A 64 -40.95 -27.32 -0.14
N GLN A 65 -41.58 -26.16 0.03
CA GLN A 65 -42.92 -26.08 0.59
C GLN A 65 -43.95 -26.80 -0.29
N ALA A 66 -43.93 -26.56 -1.60
CA ALA A 66 -44.81 -27.24 -2.54
C ALA A 66 -44.61 -28.77 -2.52
N GLN A 67 -43.37 -29.23 -2.35
CA GLN A 67 -43.04 -30.65 -2.25
C GLN A 67 -43.59 -31.30 -0.98
N LEU A 68 -43.58 -30.57 0.14
CA LEU A 68 -44.17 -31.02 1.40
C LEU A 68 -45.70 -31.07 1.32
N GLU A 69 -46.32 -30.06 0.69
CA GLU A 69 -47.77 -30.02 0.48
C GLU A 69 -48.23 -31.18 -0.42
N ALA A 70 -47.50 -31.46 -1.51
CA ALA A 70 -47.79 -32.57 -2.42
C ALA A 70 -47.63 -33.96 -1.78
N GLN A 71 -46.82 -34.11 -0.71
CA GLN A 71 -46.69 -35.38 0.02
C GLN A 71 -47.77 -35.60 1.08
N ASN A 72 -48.50 -34.55 1.49
CA ASN A 72 -49.57 -34.63 2.49
C ASN A 72 -50.98 -34.64 1.87
N CYS A 73 -51.07 -34.68 0.54
CA CYS A 73 -52.31 -34.83 -0.23
C CYS A 73 -52.41 -36.27 -0.78
#